data_AF-A0A849F1N0-F1
#
_entry.id   AF-A0A849F1N0-F1
#
_cell.length_a   1.000
_cell.length_b   1.000
_cell.length_c   1.000
_cell.angle_alpha   90.00
_cell.angle_beta   90.00
_cell.angle_gamma   90.00
#
_symmetry.space_group_name_H-M   'P 1'
#
loop_
_entity.id
_entity.type
_entity.pdbx_description
1 polymer ?
#
loop_
_entity_poly.entity_id
_entity_poly.type
_entity_poly.pdbx_seq_one_letter_code
_entity_poly.pdbx_strand_id
1 'polypeptide(L)' 'MEKIYLKNQSKCKIVKAKPETIQFLLNYSKSLKITEANGIKFESNMN' A
#
# COMPACT_ATOMS: atom_id res chain seq x y z
N MET A 1 -11.76 -4.56 -0.21
CA MET A 1 -11.17 -4.24 -1.53
C MET A 1 -11.22 -5.41 -2.50
N GLU A 2 -10.79 -6.61 -2.08
CA GLU A 2 -10.81 -7.84 -2.88
C GLU A 2 -12.09 -8.08 -3.72
N LYS A 3 -13.28 -7.99 -3.10
CA LYS A 3 -14.57 -8.19 -3.77
C LYS A 3 -14.84 -7.23 -4.93
N ILE A 4 -14.27 -6.01 -4.89
CA ILE A 4 -14.44 -4.97 -5.93
C ILE A 4 -13.59 -5.32 -7.16
N TYR A 5 -12.40 -5.88 -6.95
CA TYR A 5 -11.51 -6.31 -8.03
C TYR A 5 -12.00 -7.59 -8.72
N LEU A 6 -12.57 -8.53 -7.95
CA LEU A 6 -13.14 -9.77 -8.49
C LEU A 6 -14.36 -9.54 -9.39
N LYS A 7 -15.21 -8.55 -9.06
CA LYS A 7 -16.45 -8.26 -9.80
C LYS A 7 -16.21 -7.67 -11.20
N ASN A 8 -15.02 -7.13 -11.48
CA ASN A 8 -14.69 -6.40 -12.71
C ASN A 8 -13.55 -7.06 -13.52
N GLN A 9 -13.40 -8.38 -13.45
CA GLN A 9 -12.30 -9.12 -14.11
C GLN A 9 -12.16 -8.85 -15.62
N SER A 10 -13.27 -8.64 -16.35
CA SER A 10 -13.24 -8.39 -17.80
C SER A 10 -12.62 -7.05 -18.21
N LYS A 11 -12.47 -6.10 -17.27
CA LYS A 11 -11.79 -4.80 -17.47
C LYS A 11 -10.41 -4.74 -16.83
N CYS A 12 -9.97 -5.83 -16.19
CA CYS A 12 -8.71 -5.86 -15.46
C CYS A 12 -7.56 -6.05 -16.46
N LYS A 13 -6.87 -4.95 -16.78
CA LYS A 13 -5.63 -5.01 -17.57
C LYS A 13 -4.50 -5.41 -16.64
N ILE A 14 -3.80 -6.50 -16.97
CA ILE A 14 -2.59 -6.88 -16.23
C ILE A 14 -1.54 -5.81 -16.52
N VAL A 15 -1.23 -5.01 -15.52
CA VAL A 15 -0.17 -3.99 -15.56
C VAL A 15 0.96 -4.43 -14.65
N LYS A 16 2.18 -4.42 -15.18
CA LYS A 16 3.40 -4.61 -14.39
C LYS A 16 3.80 -3.26 -13.80
N ALA A 17 4.10 -3.25 -12.51
CA ALA A 17 4.71 -2.09 -11.86
C ALA A 17 6.13 -1.90 -12.39
N LYS A 18 6.56 -0.64 -12.55
CA LYS A 18 7.95 -0.33 -12.86
C LYS A 18 8.83 -0.59 -11.63
N PRO A 19 10.12 -0.95 -11.80
CA PRO A 19 11.02 -1.18 -10.68
C PRO A 19 11.11 0.00 -9.71
N GLU A 20 11.07 1.24 -10.21
CA GLU A 20 11.12 2.45 -9.40
C GLU A 20 9.87 2.59 -8.51
N THR A 21 8.71 2.20 -9.04
CA THR A 21 7.46 2.17 -8.27
C THR A 21 7.55 1.14 -7.14
N ILE A 22 8.12 -0.03 -7.41
CA ILE A 22 8.35 -1.07 -6.39
C ILE A 22 9.30 -0.54 -5.32
N GLN A 23 10.42 0.06 -5.72
CA GLN A 23 11.40 0.61 -4.79
C GLN A 23 10.82 1.74 -3.95
N PHE A 24 10.03 2.63 -4.55
CA PHE A 24 9.33 3.70 -3.84
C PHE A 24 8.40 3.12 -2.77
N LEU A 25 7.54 2.17 -3.13
CA LEU A 25 6.60 1.56 -2.19
C LEU A 25 7.32 0.84 -1.04
N LEU A 26 8.43 0.15 -1.32
CA LEU A 26 9.24 -0.50 -0.30
C LEU A 26 9.90 0.52 0.65
N ASN A 27 10.46 1.60 0.11
CA ASN A 27 11.08 2.65 0.92
C ASN A 27 10.03 3.38 1.76
N TYR A 28 8.87 3.70 1.18
CA TYR A 28 7.74 4.32 1.86
C TYR A 28 7.25 3.43 3.01
N SER A 29 7.06 2.13 2.77
CA SER A 29 6.62 1.21 3.82
C SER A 29 7.63 1.13 4.97
N LYS A 30 8.93 1.14 4.67
CA LYS A 30 10.00 1.16 5.70
C LYS A 30 10.07 2.46 6.48
N SER A 31 9.64 3.59 5.90
CA SER A 31 9.63 4.89 6.57
C SER A 31 8.40 5.08 7.47
N LEU A 32 7.44 4.15 7.46
CA LEU A 32 6.29 4.20 8.35
C LEU A 32 6.70 3.89 9.79
N LYS A 33 6.35 4.81 10.69
CA LYS A 33 6.50 4.64 12.14
C LYS A 33 5.15 4.26 12.72
N ILE A 34 5.11 3.12 13.40
CA ILE A 34 3.94 2.72 14.19
C ILE A 34 4.00 3.50 15.51
N THR A 35 2.94 4.25 15.76
CA THR A 35 2.72 4.97 17.02
C THR A 35 1.45 4.43 17.68
N GLU A 36 1.50 4.27 19.00
CA GLU A 36 0.38 3.78 19.79
C GLU A 36 -0.06 4.87 20.78
N ALA A 37 -1.36 5.17 20.78
CA ALA A 37 -1.97 6.09 21.72
C ALA A 37 -3.33 5.53 22.17
N ASN A 38 -3.55 5.47 23.48
CA ASN A 38 -4.79 4.94 24.08
C ASN A 38 -5.16 3.52 23.56
N GLY A 39 -4.17 2.67 23.29
CA GLY A 39 -4.37 1.32 22.77
C GLY A 39 -4.70 1.24 21.28
N ILE A 40 -4.72 2.38 20.56
CA ILE A 40 -4.94 2.43 19.12
C ILE A 40 -3.60 2.65 18.42
N LYS A 41 -3.31 1.81 17.42
CA LYS A 41 -2.09 1.86 16.61
C LYS A 41 -2.35 2.59 15.31
N PHE A 42 -1.45 3.50 14.97
CA PHE A 42 -1.48 4.25 13.73
C PHE A 42 -0.11 4.20 13.06
N GLU A 43 -0.12 4.11 11.74
CA GLU A 43 1.08 4.23 10.92
C GLU A 43 1.20 5.69 10.48
N SER A 44 2.34 6.30 10.80
CA SER A 44 2.67 7.67 10.38
C SER A 44 3.89 7.65 9.48
N ASN A 45 3.82 8.35 8.35
CA ASN A 45 5.02 8.66 7.58
C ASN A 45 5.55 10.00 8.08
N MET A 46 6.75 10.01 8.66
CA MET A 46 7.39 11.23 9.18
C MET A 46 8.44 11.82 8.21
N ASN A 47 8.43 11.42 6.93
CA ASN A 47 9.22 12.09 5.88
C ASN A 47 8.75 13.53 5.63
#